data_AF-A0A9C8HUQ4-F1
#
_entry.id   AF-A0A9C8HUQ4-F1
#
_cell.length_a   1.000
_cell.length_b   1.000
_cell.length_c   1.000
_cell.angle_alpha   90.00
_cell.angle_beta   90.00
_cell.angle_gamma   90.00
#
_symmetry.space_group_name_H-M   'P 1'
#
loop_
_entity.id
_entity.type
_entity.pdbx_description
1 polymer ?
#
loop_
_entity_poly.entity_id
_entity_poly.type
_entity_poly.pdbx_seq_one_letter_code
_entity_poly.pdbx_strand_id
1 'polypeptide(L)' 'MNKAKYKPLRRCAICRRPLFKEDLARYVRLDGRLVEGQTLPGRGVYVCSSQECRERFERKHCK' A
#
# COMPACT_ATOMS: atom_id res chain seq x y z
N MET A 1 23.18 23.37 -4.35
CA MET A 1 22.45 22.52 -5.32
C MET A 1 21.52 21.60 -4.55
N ASN A 2 20.21 21.85 -4.54
CA ASN A 2 19.25 20.96 -3.89
C ASN A 2 19.11 19.67 -4.70
N LYS A 3 19.63 18.55 -4.19
CA LYS A 3 19.34 17.23 -4.76
C LYS A 3 17.85 16.95 -4.57
N ALA A 4 17.13 16.71 -5.66
CA ALA A 4 15.77 16.19 -5.58
C ALA A 4 15.79 14.87 -4.78
N LYS A 5 15.04 14.79 -3.68
CA LYS A 5 14.94 13.58 -2.87
C LYS A 5 14.37 12.47 -3.74
N TYR A 6 15.07 11.35 -3.84
CA TYR A 6 14.59 10.17 -4.55
C TYR A 6 13.26 9.71 -3.91
N LYS A 7 12.19 9.70 -4.70
CA LYS A 7 10.88 9.18 -4.28
C LYS A 7 10.74 7.74 -4.76
N PRO A 8 10.69 6.76 -3.84
CA PRO A 8 10.59 5.35 -4.24
C PRO A 8 9.22 5.07 -4.88
N LEU A 9 9.23 4.35 -5.99
CA LEU A 9 8.02 3.82 -6.64
C LEU A 9 7.70 2.42 -6.11
N ARG A 10 6.41 2.13 -5.96
CA ARG A 10 5.86 0.81 -5.62
C ARG A 10 4.66 0.50 -6.53
N ARG A 11 4.26 -0.76 -6.59
CA ARG A 11 3.09 -1.18 -7.37
C ARG A 11 1.91 -1.43 -6.45
N CYS A 12 0.74 -0.90 -6.82
CA CYS A 12 -0.51 -1.29 -6.19
C CYS A 12 -0.75 -2.79 -6.41
N ALA A 13 -1.13 -3.52 -5.36
CA ALA A 13 -1.41 -4.94 -5.45
C ALA A 13 -2.68 -5.27 -6.25
N ILE A 14 -3.57 -4.29 -6.44
CA ILE A 14 -4.83 -4.45 -7.17
C ILE A 14 -4.68 -4.08 -8.64
N CYS A 15 -4.41 -2.81 -8.94
CA CYS A 15 -4.32 -2.32 -10.32
C CYS A 15 -2.93 -2.47 -10.96
N ARG A 16 -1.90 -2.88 -10.19
CA ARG A 16 -0.52 -3.12 -10.65
C ARG A 16 0.22 -1.92 -11.24
N ARG A 17 -0.38 -0.72 -11.22
CA ARG A 17 0.25 0.54 -11.67
C ARG A 17 1.40 0.94 -10.73
N PRO A 18 2.52 1.46 -11.26
CA PRO A 18 3.57 2.06 -10.46
C PRO A 18 3.13 3.43 -9.96
N LEU A 19 3.24 3.67 -8.66
CA LEU A 19 2.89 4.92 -7.98
C LEU A 19 3.97 5.24 -6.94
N PHE A 20 4.08 6.50 -6.53
CA PHE A 20 5.02 6.85 -5.46
C PHE A 20 4.58 6.20 -4.16
N LYS A 21 5.55 5.79 -3.34
CA LYS A 21 5.30 5.16 -2.04
C LYS A 21 4.38 6.02 -1.15
N GLU A 22 4.51 7.34 -1.24
CA GLU A 22 3.69 8.30 -0.48
C GLU A 22 2.22 8.31 -0.89
N ASP A 23 1.90 7.94 -2.14
CA ASP A 23 0.52 7.88 -2.68
C ASP A 23 -0.17 6.53 -2.41
N LEU A 24 0.53 5.60 -1.76
CA LEU A 24 0.08 4.23 -1.54
C LEU A 24 -0.11 3.97 -0.04
N ALA A 25 -1.30 3.51 0.33
CA ALA A 25 -1.53 2.96 1.66
C ALA A 25 -0.82 1.60 1.77
N ARG A 26 -0.08 1.37 2.87
CA ARG A 26 0.56 0.09 3.17
C ARG A 26 -0.21 -0.60 4.28
N TYR A 27 -0.67 -1.81 4.01
CA TYR A 27 -1.33 -2.66 4.99
C TYR A 27 -0.44 -3.85 5.34
N VAL A 28 -0.39 -4.22 6.61
CA VAL A 28 0.38 -5.36 7.12
C VAL A 28 -0.58 -6.30 7.83
N ARG A 29 -0.33 -7.61 7.70
CA ARG A 29 -1.07 -8.60 8.49
C ARG A 29 -0.41 -8.75 9.86
N LEU A 30 -1.10 -8.31 10.90
CA LEU A 30 -0.70 -8.42 12.30
C LEU A 30 -1.78 -9.17 13.06
N ASP A 31 -1.41 -10.25 13.75
CA ASP A 31 -2.30 -11.07 14.58
C ASP A 31 -3.61 -11.46 13.87
N GLY A 32 -3.48 -11.90 12.61
CA GLY A 32 -4.59 -12.32 11.77
C GLY A 32 -5.38 -11.18 11.12
N ARG A 33 -5.23 -9.94 11.60
CA ARG A 33 -5.92 -8.74 11.12
C ARG A 33 -5.07 -7.93 10.16
N LEU A 34 -5.74 -7.16 9.32
CA LEU A 34 -5.08 -6.25 8.41
C LEU A 34 -5.03 -4.86 9.05
N VAL A 35 -3.83 -4.31 9.18
CA VAL A 35 -3.61 -3.00 9.83
C VAL A 35 -2.86 -2.09 8.87
N GLU A 36 -3.33 -0.85 8.71
CA GLU A 36 -2.62 0.15 7.93
C GLU A 36 -1.39 0.66 8.71
N GLY A 37 -0.22 0.67 8.06
CA GLY A 37 0.99 1.25 8.62
C GLY A 37 2.20 1.13 7.70
N GLN A 38 2.82 2.29 7.43
CA GLN A 38 4.01 2.37 6.58
C GLN A 38 5.26 1.78 7.24
N THR A 39 5.34 1.86 8.57
CA THR A 39 6.51 1.47 9.37
C THR A 39 6.31 0.15 10.11
N LEU A 40 5.12 -0.47 10.03
CA LEU A 40 4.83 -1.70 10.76
C LEU A 40 5.69 -2.88 10.27
N PRO A 41 6.25 -3.70 11.17
CA PRO A 41 7.05 -4.86 10.81
C PRO A 41 6.17 -5.95 10.18
N GLY A 42 6.73 -6.71 9.23
CA GLY A 42 6.04 -7.84 8.60
C GLY A 42 5.72 -7.66 7.11
N ARG A 43 5.05 -8.67 6.53
CA ARG A 43 4.66 -8.67 5.10
C ARG A 43 3.58 -7.64 4.86
N GLY A 44 3.93 -6.60 4.11
CA GLY A 44 3.04 -5.51 3.76
C GLY A 44 2.60 -5.54 2.30
N VAL A 45 1.39 -5.04 2.05
CA VAL A 45 0.79 -4.89 0.73
C VAL A 45 0.49 -3.41 0.50
N TYR A 46 0.83 -2.90 -0.68
CA TYR A 46 0.55 -1.52 -1.05
C TYR A 46 -0.71 -1.43 -1.92
N VAL A 47 -1.60 -0.49 -1.59
CA VAL A 47 -2.86 -0.23 -2.30
C VAL A 47 -2.99 1.27 -2.55
N CYS A 48 -3.40 1.65 -3.75
CA CYS A 48 -3.59 3.06 -4.08
C CYS A 48 -4.88 3.64 -3.48
N SER A 49 -4.98 4.96 -3.52
CA SER A 49 -6.13 5.72 -3.01
C SER A 49 -7.42 5.58 -3.84
N SER A 50 -7.35 4.92 -5.00
CA SER A 50 -8.53 4.64 -5.83
C SER A 50 -9.56 3.82 -5.04
N GLN A 51 -10.80 4.33 -4.99
CA GLN A 51 -11.91 3.68 -4.32
C GLN A 51 -12.12 2.25 -4.81
N GLU A 52 -12.11 2.02 -6.13
CA GLU A 52 -12.24 0.68 -6.71
C GLU A 52 -11.15 -0.29 -6.19
N CYS A 53 -9.91 0.20 -6.07
CA CYS A 53 -8.82 -0.63 -5.56
C CYS A 53 -8.99 -0.96 -4.08
N ARG A 54 -9.45 0.00 -3.27
CA ARG A 54 -9.72 -0.21 -1.84
C ARG A 54 -10.84 -1.21 -1.61
N GLU A 55 -11.97 -1.05 -2.28
CA GLU A 55 -13.11 -1.97 -2.16
C GLU A 55 -12.75 -3.39 -2.60
N ARG A 56 -12.02 -3.54 -3.71
CA ARG A 56 -11.54 -4.85 -4.18
C ARG A 56 -10.54 -5.48 -3.21
N PHE A 57 -9.74 -4.67 -2.53
CA PHE A 57 -8.79 -5.12 -1.53
C PHE A 57 -9.49 -5.61 -0.26
N GLU A 58 -10.43 -4.83 0.26
CA GLU A 58 -11.25 -5.17 1.43
C GLU A 58 -12.03 -6.47 1.20
N ARG A 59 -12.70 -6.61 0.04
CA ARG A 59 -13.41 -7.86 -0.32
C ARG A 59 -12.52 -9.11 -0.33
N LYS A 60 -11.24 -8.96 -0.66
CA LYS A 60 -10.29 -10.08 -0.73
C LYS A 60 -9.68 -10.42 0.63
N HIS A 61 -9.64 -9.49 1.57
CA HIS A 61 -8.79 -9.61 2.77
C HIS A 61 -9.53 -9.39 4.10
N CYS A 62 -10.77 -8.89 4.09
CA CYS A 62 -11.66 -8.82 5.24
C CYS A 62 -12.52 -10.10 5.34
N LYS A 63 -11.87 -11.26 5.35
CA LYS A 63 -12.50 -12.55 5.66
C LYS A 63 -11.93 -13.11 6.96
#